data_AF-U2JQJ2-F1
#
_entry.id   AF-U2JQJ2-F1
#
_cell.length_a   1.000
_cell.length_b   1.000
_cell.length_c   1.000
_cell.angle_alpha   90.00
_cell.angle_beta   90.00
_cell.angle_gamma   90.00
#
_symmetry.space_group_name_H-M   'P 1'
#
loop_
_entity.id
_entity.type
_entity.pdbx_description
1 polymer ?
#
loop_
_entity_poly.entity_id
_entity_poly.type
_entity_poly.pdbx_seq_one_letter_code
_entity_poly.pdbx_strand_id
1 'polypeptide(L)'
;MNEPERTEWQIRCAFNGFCKRALKNESINAHKEIKRRQAREISFSDLTPKEENQLYTREDFFVGSEEEQTFFAGGKEWDAKTIADAIHSLPEEKRRAVLLYYFFDMSDAEIAKLYQIPRSTVQYRRTSSFELLKRYLRNMPMTTLTGKTGNDERGLLPYPVIIAATKGEPQAMNIVCQHYVGYIAHLSMRKLRDERGNTYYGIDEDIRDRLRSKLMQAVLIFKI
;
A
#
# COMPACT_ATOMS: atom_id res chain seq x y z
N MET A 1 -44.36 -18.29 -23.66
CA MET A 1 -43.39 -17.70 -24.60
C MET A 1 -42.03 -18.26 -24.23
N ASN A 2 -41.50 -19.22 -25.00
CA ASN A 2 -40.16 -19.74 -24.78
C ASN A 2 -39.17 -18.74 -25.38
N GLU A 3 -38.40 -18.10 -24.52
CA GLU A 3 -37.32 -17.19 -24.89
C GLU A 3 -36.28 -17.99 -25.70
N PRO A 4 -35.78 -17.50 -26.86
CA PRO A 4 -34.81 -18.25 -27.65
C PRO A 4 -33.53 -18.43 -26.83
N GLU A 5 -33.09 -19.68 -26.65
CA GLU A 5 -31.84 -20.00 -25.94
C GLU A 5 -30.69 -19.21 -26.58
N ARG A 6 -30.13 -18.25 -25.82
CA ARG A 6 -28.98 -17.47 -26.29
C ARG A 6 -27.80 -18.41 -26.48
N THR A 7 -27.13 -18.29 -27.62
CA THR A 7 -25.86 -19.00 -27.84
C THR A 7 -24.81 -18.58 -26.80
N GLU A 8 -23.88 -19.47 -26.50
CA GLU A 8 -22.78 -19.23 -25.56
C GLU A 8 -22.05 -17.90 -25.85
N TRP A 9 -21.77 -17.64 -27.13
CA TRP A 9 -21.11 -16.42 -27.58
C TRP A 9 -21.93 -15.16 -27.28
N GLN A 10 -23.25 -15.20 -27.49
CA GLN A 10 -24.14 -14.08 -27.18
C GLN A 10 -24.17 -13.78 -25.68
N ILE A 11 -24.15 -14.83 -24.84
CA ILE A 11 -24.10 -14.66 -23.38
C ILE A 11 -22.77 -14.04 -22.95
N ARG A 12 -21.64 -14.51 -23.49
CA ARG A 12 -20.31 -13.93 -23.24
C ARG A 12 -20.24 -12.45 -23.62
N CYS A 13 -20.80 -12.09 -24.79
CA CYS A 13 -20.87 -10.70 -25.24
C CYS A 13 -21.79 -9.84 -24.36
N ALA A 14 -22.98 -10.35 -24.01
CA ALA A 14 -23.93 -9.66 -23.15
C ALA A 14 -23.34 -9.40 -21.75
N PHE A 15 -22.66 -10.41 -21.18
CA PHE A 15 -21.99 -10.31 -19.89
C PHE A 15 -20.87 -9.25 -19.92
N ASN A 16 -20.03 -9.25 -20.95
CA ASN A 16 -18.97 -8.25 -21.10
C ASN A 16 -19.52 -6.83 -21.23
N GLY A 17 -20.55 -6.64 -22.07
CA GLY A 17 -21.22 -5.36 -22.22
C GLY A 17 -21.84 -4.87 -20.91
N PHE A 18 -22.48 -5.77 -20.18
CA PHE A 18 -23.09 -5.49 -18.88
C PHE A 18 -22.03 -5.06 -17.84
N CYS A 19 -20.95 -5.82 -17.68
CA CYS A 19 -19.88 -5.52 -16.73
C CYS A 19 -19.18 -4.19 -17.06
N LYS A 20 -18.81 -3.97 -18.33
CA LYS A 20 -18.18 -2.71 -18.75
C LYS A 20 -19.09 -1.51 -18.52
N ARG A 21 -20.40 -1.65 -18.75
CA ARG A 21 -21.37 -0.59 -18.48
C ARG A 21 -21.49 -0.29 -16.99
N ALA A 22 -21.57 -1.32 -16.15
CA ALA A 22 -21.60 -1.16 -14.69
C ALA A 22 -20.35 -0.43 -14.18
N LEU A 23 -19.16 -0.85 -14.63
CA LEU A 23 -17.88 -0.23 -14.28
C LEU A 23 -17.79 1.23 -14.73
N LYS A 24 -18.16 1.53 -15.98
CA LYS A 24 -18.14 2.90 -16.52
C LYS A 24 -19.07 3.83 -15.75
N ASN A 25 -20.29 3.38 -15.47
CA ASN A 25 -21.27 4.17 -14.73
C ASN A 25 -20.81 4.43 -13.29
N GLU A 26 -20.24 3.43 -12.63
CA GLU A 26 -19.71 3.58 -11.27
C GLU A 26 -18.50 4.52 -11.24
N SER A 27 -17.61 4.44 -12.22
CA SER A 27 -16.47 5.38 -12.33
C SER A 27 -16.98 6.81 -12.49
N ILE A 28 -17.99 7.05 -13.33
CA ILE A 28 -18.61 8.37 -13.47
C ILE A 28 -19.22 8.83 -12.14
N ASN A 29 -19.90 7.94 -11.41
CA ASN A 29 -20.48 8.27 -10.12
C ASN A 29 -19.42 8.64 -9.07
N ALA A 30 -18.33 7.87 -9.01
CA ALA A 30 -17.20 8.13 -8.12
C ALA A 30 -16.56 9.50 -8.43
N HIS A 31 -16.28 9.79 -9.70
CA HIS A 31 -15.74 11.10 -10.11
C HIS A 31 -16.68 12.27 -9.79
N LYS A 32 -18.00 12.10 -10.01
CA LYS A 32 -18.99 13.12 -9.64
C LYS A 32 -19.03 13.35 -8.13
N GLU A 33 -18.93 12.27 -7.35
CA GLU A 33 -18.93 12.36 -5.89
C GLU A 33 -17.69 13.09 -5.37
N ILE A 34 -16.51 12.73 -5.86
CA ILE A 34 -15.25 13.42 -5.56
C ILE A 34 -15.37 14.90 -5.89
N LYS A 35 -15.87 15.25 -7.09
CA LYS A 35 -16.04 16.66 -7.49
C LYS A 35 -17.02 17.41 -6.60
N ARG A 36 -18.08 16.76 -6.10
CA ARG A 36 -19.02 17.36 -5.14
C ARG A 36 -18.36 17.61 -3.78
N ARG A 37 -17.56 16.66 -3.30
CA ARG A 37 -16.78 16.81 -2.05
C ARG A 37 -15.79 17.96 -2.19
N GLN A 38 -14.98 17.99 -3.25
CA GLN A 38 -14.03 19.07 -3.52
C GLN A 38 -14.64 20.47 -3.64
N ALA A 39 -15.94 20.60 -3.93
CA ALA A 39 -16.61 21.91 -3.98
C ALA A 39 -17.09 22.42 -2.61
N ARG A 40 -17.13 21.55 -1.59
CA ARG A 40 -17.61 21.85 -0.23
C ARG A 40 -16.55 21.62 0.84
N GLU A 41 -15.55 20.81 0.53
CA GLU A 41 -14.50 20.35 1.43
C GLU A 41 -13.15 20.81 0.86
N ILE A 42 -12.35 21.41 1.73
CA ILE A 42 -10.93 21.70 1.47
C ILE A 42 -10.15 20.64 2.25
N SER A 43 -9.24 19.94 1.57
CA SER A 43 -8.35 18.99 2.26
C SER A 43 -7.45 19.76 3.22
N PHE A 44 -7.12 19.20 4.38
CA PHE A 44 -6.17 19.83 5.31
C PHE A 44 -4.84 20.16 4.63
N SER A 45 -4.38 19.32 3.69
CA SER A 45 -3.16 19.54 2.90
C SER A 45 -3.26 20.68 1.89
N ASP A 46 -4.48 21.09 1.52
CA ASP A 46 -4.74 22.22 0.62
C ASP A 46 -5.02 23.52 1.39
N LEU A 47 -5.04 23.48 2.73
CA LEU A 47 -5.17 24.70 3.55
C LEU A 47 -3.89 25.52 3.45
N THR A 48 -4.06 26.84 3.31
CA THR A 48 -2.92 27.74 3.52
C THR A 48 -2.52 27.70 5.01
N PRO A 49 -1.24 27.93 5.35
CA PRO A 49 -0.82 28.01 6.75
C PRO A 49 -1.62 29.02 7.57
N LYS A 50 -2.19 30.04 6.92
CA LYS A 50 -3.06 31.04 7.54
C LYS A 50 -4.46 30.49 7.88
N GLU A 51 -5.02 29.62 7.06
CA GLU A 51 -6.31 28.97 7.31
C GLU A 51 -6.15 27.86 8.36
N GLU A 52 -5.06 27.10 8.32
CA GLU A 52 -4.73 26.07 9.30
C GLU A 52 -4.57 26.66 10.71
N ASN A 53 -3.85 27.77 10.86
CA ASN A 53 -3.67 28.46 12.13
C ASN A 53 -4.96 29.13 12.69
N GLN A 54 -6.04 29.20 11.91
CA GLN A 54 -7.36 29.65 12.41
C GLN A 54 -8.19 28.52 12.99
N LEU A 55 -7.88 27.26 12.65
CA LEU A 55 -8.65 26.09 13.08
C LEU A 55 -8.22 25.55 14.44
N TYR A 56 -7.05 25.96 14.94
CA TYR A 56 -6.60 25.62 16.29
C TYR A 56 -6.06 26.85 17.02
N THR A 57 -6.36 26.95 18.31
CA THR A 57 -5.60 27.82 19.21
C THR A 57 -4.43 27.00 19.70
N ARG A 58 -3.21 27.46 19.43
CA ARG A 58 -1.99 26.80 19.89
C ARG A 58 -1.84 27.02 21.39
N GLU A 59 -2.44 26.13 22.17
CA GLU A 59 -2.13 25.95 23.57
C GLU A 59 -0.95 24.97 23.65
N ASP A 60 0.25 25.50 23.92
CA ASP A 60 1.55 24.79 23.95
C ASP A 60 1.65 23.77 25.10
N PHE A 61 0.72 22.82 25.22
CA PHE A 61 0.72 21.89 26.36
C PHE A 61 1.35 20.53 26.09
N PHE A 62 1.61 20.11 24.85
CA PHE A 62 2.19 18.78 24.59
C PHE A 62 3.04 18.72 23.31
N VAL A 63 4.21 19.37 23.29
CA VAL A 63 5.31 18.95 22.41
C VAL A 63 6.01 17.78 23.10
N GLY A 64 5.48 16.57 22.91
CA GLY A 64 6.03 15.40 23.61
C GLY A 64 5.44 14.03 23.29
N SER A 65 4.69 13.84 22.20
CA SER A 65 4.22 12.52 21.81
C SER A 65 4.76 12.13 20.43
N GLU A 66 5.91 11.44 20.46
CA GLU A 66 6.26 10.34 19.56
C GLU A 66 5.88 10.52 18.09
N GLU A 67 6.44 11.53 17.43
CA GLU A 67 6.53 11.50 15.97
C GLU A 67 7.38 10.28 15.59
N GLU A 68 6.78 9.33 14.89
CA GLU A 68 7.45 8.17 14.30
C GLU A 68 8.52 8.67 13.31
N GLN A 69 9.71 8.97 13.82
CA GLN A 69 10.84 9.46 13.03
C GLN A 69 11.23 8.39 12.02
N THR A 70 10.78 8.58 10.79
CA THR A 70 11.13 7.75 9.64
C THR A 70 12.41 8.29 9.01
N PHE A 71 13.42 7.45 8.85
CA PHE A 71 14.72 7.83 8.31
C PHE A 71 14.90 7.27 6.90
N PHE A 72 15.36 8.11 5.98
CA PHE A 72 15.71 7.70 4.62
C PHE A 72 17.23 7.51 4.51
N ALA A 73 17.68 6.27 4.32
CA ALA A 73 19.10 5.97 4.13
C ALA A 73 19.29 4.82 3.12
N GLY A 74 20.09 5.06 2.08
CA GLY A 74 20.49 4.03 1.11
C GLY A 74 19.36 3.53 0.19
N GLY A 75 18.34 4.35 -0.07
CA GLY A 75 17.19 3.98 -0.93
C GLY A 75 16.13 3.11 -0.22
N LYS A 76 16.17 3.06 1.12
CA LYS A 76 15.19 2.36 1.96
C LYS A 76 14.70 3.27 3.09
N GLU A 77 13.41 3.19 3.38
CA GLU A 77 12.77 3.78 4.56
C GLU A 77 13.01 2.90 5.78
N TRP A 78 13.42 3.53 6.89
CA TRP A 78 13.64 2.89 8.16
C TRP A 78 12.75 3.53 9.22
N ASP A 79 11.93 2.71 9.86
CA ASP A 79 11.16 3.08 11.04
C ASP A 79 12.05 2.95 12.30
N ALA A 80 12.01 3.96 13.17
CA ALA A 80 12.69 3.99 14.46
C ALA A 80 12.41 2.74 15.31
N LYS A 81 11.18 2.22 15.26
CA LYS A 81 10.79 1.00 15.97
C LYS A 81 11.50 -0.24 15.41
N THR A 82 11.63 -0.34 14.09
CA THR A 82 12.35 -1.45 13.45
C THR A 82 13.84 -1.44 13.82
N ILE A 83 14.44 -0.26 13.95
CA ILE A 83 15.82 -0.10 14.40
C ILE A 83 15.95 -0.48 15.89
N ALA A 84 15.01 -0.04 16.73
CA ALA A 84 14.97 -0.39 18.14
C ALA A 84 14.87 -1.92 18.35
N ASP A 85 13.97 -2.59 17.65
CA ASP A 85 13.81 -4.04 17.70
C ASP A 85 15.09 -4.77 17.27
N ALA A 86 15.77 -4.28 16.22
CA ALA A 86 17.06 -4.83 15.80
C ALA A 86 18.14 -4.66 16.87
N ILE A 87 18.21 -3.50 17.54
CA ILE A 87 19.15 -3.27 18.66
C ILE A 87 18.80 -4.15 19.86
N HIS A 88 17.51 -4.36 20.14
CA HIS A 88 17.05 -5.27 21.19
C HIS A 88 17.35 -6.74 20.90
N SER A 89 17.50 -7.14 19.64
CA SER A 89 17.93 -8.51 19.28
C SER A 89 19.40 -8.81 19.64
N LEU A 90 20.22 -7.77 19.88
CA LEU A 90 21.64 -7.95 20.22
C LEU A 90 21.81 -8.45 21.67
N PRO A 91 22.84 -9.30 21.92
CA PRO A 91 23.28 -9.61 23.27
C PRO A 91 23.59 -8.35 24.07
N GLU A 92 23.31 -8.35 25.38
CA GLU A 92 23.36 -7.14 26.21
C GLU A 92 24.73 -6.43 26.20
N GLU A 93 25.82 -7.18 26.25
CA GLU A 93 27.18 -6.64 26.20
C GLU A 93 27.48 -5.89 24.89
N LYS A 94 26.91 -6.39 23.80
CA LYS A 94 27.03 -5.86 22.44
C LYS A 94 26.13 -4.63 22.26
N ARG A 95 24.90 -4.71 22.76
CA ARG A 95 23.94 -3.60 22.79
C ARG A 95 24.51 -2.39 23.54
N ARG A 96 25.04 -2.59 24.74
CA ARG A 96 25.64 -1.50 25.55
C ARG A 96 26.81 -0.83 24.84
N ALA A 97 27.68 -1.60 24.18
CA ALA A 97 28.79 -1.05 23.41
C ALA A 97 28.32 -0.19 22.23
N VAL A 98 27.28 -0.62 21.51
CA VAL A 98 26.66 0.17 20.42
C VAL A 98 26.00 1.44 20.95
N LEU A 99 25.22 1.33 22.04
CA LEU A 99 24.54 2.48 22.63
C LEU A 99 25.53 3.54 23.11
N LEU A 100 26.57 3.16 23.85
CA LEU A 100 27.55 4.12 24.36
C LEU A 100 28.37 4.78 23.25
N TYR A 101 28.69 4.02 22.19
CA TYR A 101 29.47 4.56 21.09
C TYR A 101 28.67 5.52 20.20
N TYR A 102 27.44 5.17 19.84
CA TYR A 102 26.64 5.96 18.88
C TYR A 102 25.71 6.98 19.54
N PHE A 103 25.22 6.75 20.76
CA PHE A 103 24.28 7.67 21.43
C PHE A 103 24.93 8.56 22.49
N PHE A 104 26.05 8.12 23.07
CA PHE A 104 26.76 8.89 24.10
C PHE A 104 28.13 9.41 23.62
N ASP A 105 28.45 9.25 22.32
CA ASP A 105 29.70 9.65 21.69
C ASP A 105 30.98 9.20 22.43
N MET A 106 30.88 8.11 23.20
CA MET A 106 32.01 7.59 23.96
C MET A 106 32.95 6.82 23.04
N SER A 107 34.23 7.13 23.12
CA SER A 107 35.27 6.39 22.40
C SER A 107 35.50 4.99 23.00
N ASP A 108 36.11 4.09 22.22
CA ASP A 108 36.46 2.73 22.67
C ASP A 108 37.29 2.73 23.96
N ALA A 109 38.11 3.77 24.16
CA ALA A 109 38.95 3.92 25.35
C ALA A 109 38.15 4.33 26.59
N GLU A 110 37.13 5.17 26.43
CA GLU A 110 36.25 5.60 27.51
C GLU A 110 35.30 4.49 27.94
N ILE A 111 34.74 3.75 26.97
CA ILE A 111 33.92 2.56 27.24
C ILE A 111 34.76 1.47 27.92
N ALA A 112 36.01 1.27 27.48
CA ALA A 112 36.95 0.33 28.09
C ALA A 112 37.24 0.68 29.56
N LYS A 113 37.49 1.96 29.85
CA LYS A 113 37.68 2.46 31.23
C LYS A 113 36.43 2.26 32.09
N LEU A 114 35.25 2.56 31.54
CA LEU A 114 33.97 2.45 32.26
C LEU A 114 33.70 1.03 32.76
N TYR A 115 33.94 0.02 31.91
CA TYR A 115 33.69 -1.39 32.24
C TYR A 115 34.93 -2.15 32.71
N GLN A 116 36.08 -1.49 32.84
CA GLN A 116 37.36 -2.12 33.19
C GLN A 116 37.74 -3.31 32.27
N ILE A 117 37.48 -3.16 30.97
CA ILE A 117 37.77 -4.17 29.95
C ILE A 117 38.79 -3.65 28.94
N PRO A 118 39.58 -4.52 28.26
CA PRO A 118 40.49 -4.09 27.21
C PRO A 118 39.74 -3.38 26.06
N ARG A 119 40.36 -2.33 25.50
CA ARG A 119 39.85 -1.60 24.33
C ARG A 119 39.50 -2.53 23.16
N SER A 120 40.33 -3.55 22.93
CA SER A 120 40.12 -4.54 21.87
C SER A 120 38.80 -5.30 22.03
N THR A 121 38.36 -5.56 23.26
CA THR A 121 37.06 -6.21 23.56
C THR A 121 35.90 -5.30 23.18
N VAL A 122 35.99 -3.99 23.45
CA VAL A 122 34.97 -3.00 23.04
C VAL A 122 34.87 -2.92 21.52
N GLN A 123 36.02 -2.83 20.86
CA GLN A 123 36.09 -2.81 19.39
C GLN A 123 35.45 -4.06 18.78
N TYR A 124 35.77 -5.26 19.31
CA TYR A 124 35.17 -6.52 18.88
C TYR A 124 33.65 -6.54 19.10
N ARG A 125 33.18 -6.07 20.26
CA ARG A 125 31.74 -5.96 20.54
C ARG A 125 31.07 -5.03 19.53
N ARG A 126 31.65 -3.88 19.19
CA ARG A 126 31.09 -2.97 18.17
C ARG A 126 31.04 -3.60 16.78
N THR A 127 32.15 -4.16 16.29
CA THR A 127 32.23 -4.72 14.93
C THR A 127 31.33 -5.94 14.77
N SER A 128 31.31 -6.84 15.75
CA SER A 128 30.43 -8.01 15.72
C SER A 128 28.94 -7.67 15.87
N SER A 129 28.60 -6.59 16.58
CA SER A 129 27.22 -6.09 16.67
C SER A 129 26.72 -5.57 15.32
N PHE A 130 27.56 -4.81 14.62
CA PHE A 130 27.20 -4.23 13.33
C PHE A 130 26.95 -5.30 12.26
N GLU A 131 27.74 -6.37 12.27
CA GLU A 131 27.53 -7.52 11.39
C GLU A 131 26.20 -8.24 11.69
N LEU A 132 25.82 -8.35 12.97
CA LEU A 132 24.56 -8.97 13.37
C LEU A 132 23.34 -8.13 12.95
N LEU A 133 23.42 -6.80 13.10
CA LEU A 133 22.40 -5.87 12.64
C LEU A 133 22.20 -5.94 11.12
N LYS A 134 23.30 -6.01 10.32
CA LYS A 134 23.21 -6.18 8.86
C LYS A 134 22.45 -7.43 8.45
N ARG A 135 22.69 -8.55 9.14
CA ARG A 135 22.02 -9.84 8.85
C ARG A 135 20.53 -9.77 9.18
N TYR A 136 20.20 -9.19 10.33
CA TYR A 136 18.81 -9.03 10.76
C TYR A 136 18.00 -8.21 9.75
N LEU A 137 18.54 -7.09 9.28
CA LEU A 137 17.84 -6.17 8.37
C LEU A 137 17.79 -6.64 6.90
N ARG A 138 18.61 -7.64 6.52
CA ARG A 138 18.64 -8.23 5.17
C ARG A 138 17.63 -9.37 4.98
N ASN A 139 17.30 -10.10 6.05
CA ASN A 139 16.52 -11.34 5.96
C ASN A 139 14.99 -11.14 6.03
N MET A 140 14.48 -9.91 5.88
CA MET A 140 13.06 -9.60 5.91
C MET A 140 12.43 -9.83 4.52
N PRO A 141 11.41 -10.70 4.35
CA PRO A 141 10.90 -11.08 3.03
C PRO A 141 10.09 -9.95 2.38
N MET A 142 10.43 -9.66 1.12
CA MET A 142 9.68 -8.78 0.21
C MET A 142 8.49 -9.55 -0.38
N THR A 143 7.26 -9.06 -0.18
CA THR A 143 6.06 -9.65 -0.77
C THR A 143 5.64 -8.84 -2.00
N THR A 144 6.03 -9.27 -3.20
CA THR A 144 5.32 -8.88 -4.44
C THR A 144 5.25 -10.08 -5.39
N LEU A 145 4.05 -10.61 -5.60
CA LEU A 145 3.78 -11.56 -6.67
C LEU A 145 2.94 -10.88 -7.75
N THR A 146 3.61 -10.60 -8.86
CA THR A 146 3.02 -10.27 -10.15
C THR A 146 2.56 -11.56 -10.83
N GLY A 147 1.39 -11.52 -11.47
CA GLY A 147 0.87 -12.61 -12.28
C GLY A 147 0.31 -12.08 -13.59
N LYS A 148 1.07 -12.21 -14.67
CA LYS A 148 0.57 -12.15 -16.04
C LYS A 148 0.28 -13.58 -16.48
N THR A 149 -0.95 -13.87 -16.90
CA THR A 149 -1.28 -15.07 -17.66
C THR A 149 -1.54 -14.67 -19.11
N GLY A 150 -0.81 -15.32 -20.01
CA GLY A 150 -0.91 -15.14 -21.45
C GLY A 150 -2.05 -15.94 -22.09
N ASN A 151 -2.47 -15.37 -23.22
CA ASN A 151 -3.08 -15.92 -24.41
C ASN A 151 -4.46 -16.63 -24.42
N ASP A 152 -5.26 -16.10 -25.37
CA ASP A 152 -6.17 -16.77 -26.29
C ASP A 152 -7.61 -17.07 -25.84
N GLU A 153 -8.48 -16.08 -26.07
CA GLU A 153 -9.60 -16.15 -27.03
C GLU A 153 -10.40 -14.82 -27.02
N ARG A 154 -10.12 -13.93 -27.99
CA ARG A 154 -10.88 -12.68 -28.28
C ARG A 154 -11.21 -11.76 -27.08
N GLY A 155 -10.46 -11.84 -25.98
CA GLY A 155 -10.61 -10.97 -24.82
C GLY A 155 -11.98 -11.06 -24.13
N LEU A 156 -12.69 -12.20 -24.24
CA LEU A 156 -13.94 -12.47 -23.53
C LEU A 156 -13.76 -13.62 -22.54
N LEU A 157 -14.34 -13.48 -21.35
CA LEU A 157 -14.38 -14.55 -20.35
C LEU A 157 -15.01 -15.84 -20.90
N PRO A 158 -14.46 -17.03 -20.58
CA PRO A 158 -15.09 -18.31 -20.92
C PRO A 158 -16.48 -18.44 -20.28
N TYR A 159 -17.43 -19.01 -21.01
CA TYR A 159 -18.80 -19.18 -20.51
C TYR A 159 -18.90 -19.99 -19.21
N PRO A 160 -18.15 -21.10 -19.02
CA PRO A 160 -18.19 -21.83 -17.75
C PRO A 160 -17.82 -20.95 -16.54
N VAL A 161 -16.87 -20.02 -16.71
CA VAL A 161 -16.45 -19.07 -15.67
C VAL A 161 -17.57 -18.07 -15.37
N ILE A 162 -18.29 -17.60 -16.39
CA ILE A 162 -19.42 -16.68 -16.20
C ILE A 162 -20.52 -17.35 -15.36
N ILE A 163 -20.90 -18.59 -15.72
CA ILE A 163 -21.92 -19.34 -14.98
C ILE A 163 -21.49 -19.56 -13.54
N ALA A 164 -20.28 -20.04 -13.31
CA ALA A 164 -19.74 -20.26 -11.96
C ALA A 164 -19.71 -18.94 -11.14
N ALA A 165 -19.31 -17.83 -11.76
CA ALA A 165 -19.26 -16.52 -11.09
C ALA A 165 -20.65 -15.99 -10.72
N THR A 166 -21.67 -16.18 -11.57
CA THR A 166 -23.07 -15.79 -11.24
C THR A 166 -23.65 -16.61 -10.08
N LYS A 167 -23.14 -17.83 -9.86
CA LYS A 167 -23.50 -18.68 -8.72
C LYS A 167 -22.75 -18.31 -7.43
N GLY A 168 -21.83 -17.36 -7.49
CA GLY A 168 -21.04 -16.91 -6.33
C GLY A 168 -19.81 -17.76 -6.02
N GLU A 169 -19.32 -18.57 -6.96
CA GLU A 169 -18.09 -19.34 -6.74
C GLU A 169 -16.86 -18.41 -6.62
N PRO A 170 -16.09 -18.48 -5.50
CA PRO A 170 -15.00 -17.53 -5.24
C PRO A 170 -13.88 -17.55 -6.28
N GLN A 171 -13.54 -18.73 -6.79
CA GLN A 171 -12.49 -18.90 -7.80
C GLN A 171 -12.90 -18.27 -9.13
N ALA A 172 -14.14 -18.50 -9.58
CA ALA A 172 -14.67 -17.88 -10.78
C ALA A 172 -14.77 -16.36 -10.66
N MET A 173 -15.19 -15.85 -9.50
CA MET A 173 -15.24 -14.40 -9.23
C MET A 173 -13.85 -13.76 -9.31
N ASN A 174 -12.80 -14.43 -8.80
CA ASN A 174 -11.43 -13.95 -8.92
C ASN A 174 -10.99 -13.86 -10.38
N ILE A 175 -11.28 -14.88 -11.19
CA ILE A 175 -10.98 -14.87 -12.64
C ILE A 175 -11.69 -13.71 -13.34
N VAL A 176 -12.95 -13.44 -12.99
CA VAL A 176 -13.69 -12.27 -13.51
C VAL A 176 -13.01 -10.96 -13.10
N CYS A 177 -12.65 -10.79 -11.83
CA CYS A 177 -11.93 -9.61 -11.37
C CYS A 177 -10.62 -9.41 -12.14
N GLN A 178 -9.81 -10.47 -12.28
CA GLN A 178 -8.54 -10.45 -13.00
C GLN A 178 -8.71 -10.02 -14.46
N HIS A 179 -9.75 -10.53 -15.13
CA HIS A 179 -10.06 -10.16 -16.51
C HIS A 179 -10.31 -8.66 -16.70
N TYR A 180 -10.93 -7.99 -15.72
CA TYR A 180 -11.22 -6.56 -15.79
C TYR A 180 -10.17 -5.67 -15.13
N VAL A 181 -9.07 -6.20 -14.56
CA VAL A 181 -8.04 -5.40 -13.86
C VAL A 181 -7.54 -4.25 -14.73
N GLY A 182 -7.21 -4.51 -16.00
CA GLY A 182 -6.72 -3.47 -16.90
C GLY A 182 -7.76 -2.38 -17.20
N TYR A 183 -9.03 -2.77 -17.35
CA TYR A 183 -10.12 -1.82 -17.59
C TYR A 183 -10.45 -0.99 -16.34
N ILE A 184 -10.45 -1.62 -15.16
CA ILE A 184 -10.61 -0.95 -13.88
C ILE A 184 -9.47 0.03 -13.66
N ALA A 185 -8.21 -0.38 -13.90
CA ALA A 185 -7.05 0.50 -13.78
C ALA A 185 -7.21 1.75 -14.66
N HIS A 186 -7.60 1.57 -15.93
CA HIS A 186 -7.88 2.68 -16.84
C HIS A 186 -8.98 3.63 -16.32
N LEU A 187 -10.08 3.07 -15.80
CA LEU A 187 -11.19 3.86 -15.24
C LEU A 187 -10.89 4.50 -13.88
N SER A 188 -9.80 4.08 -13.23
CA SER A 188 -9.32 4.60 -11.94
C SER A 188 -8.15 5.56 -12.11
N MET A 189 -7.71 5.84 -13.35
CA MET A 189 -6.64 6.80 -13.61
C MET A 189 -7.12 8.22 -13.33
N ARG A 190 -6.33 8.95 -12.55
CA ARG A 190 -6.62 10.34 -12.18
C ARG A 190 -5.32 11.12 -12.01
N LYS A 191 -5.42 12.45 -12.11
CA LYS A 191 -4.38 13.36 -11.65
C LYS A 191 -4.32 13.36 -10.11
N LEU A 192 -3.29 12.73 -9.56
CA LEU A 192 -2.96 12.74 -8.14
C LEU A 192 -1.93 13.83 -7.86
N ARG A 193 -1.95 14.36 -6.64
CA ARG A 193 -0.93 15.29 -6.14
C ARG A 193 -0.04 14.54 -5.15
N ASP A 194 1.27 14.71 -5.29
CA ASP A 194 2.21 14.28 -4.25
C ASP A 194 2.27 15.31 -3.11
N GLU A 195 2.93 14.94 -2.02
CA GLU A 195 3.19 15.79 -0.85
C GLU A 195 4.02 17.04 -1.18
N ARG A 196 4.69 17.05 -2.33
CA ARG A 196 5.49 18.18 -2.84
C ARG A 196 4.69 19.09 -3.76
N GLY A 197 3.40 18.84 -3.95
CA GLY A 197 2.50 19.63 -4.80
C GLY A 197 2.58 19.33 -6.30
N ASN A 198 3.39 18.36 -6.74
CA ASN A 198 3.47 17.96 -8.14
C ASN A 198 2.26 17.09 -8.52
N THR A 199 1.73 17.33 -9.71
CA THR A 199 0.58 16.58 -10.23
C THR A 199 1.06 15.50 -11.21
N TYR A 200 0.73 14.24 -10.94
CA TYR A 200 1.05 13.11 -11.81
C TYR A 200 -0.20 12.28 -12.12
N TYR A 201 -0.16 11.51 -13.21
CA TYR A 201 -1.21 10.53 -13.49
C TYR A 201 -0.93 9.26 -12.69
N GLY A 202 -1.81 8.94 -11.75
CA GLY A 202 -1.75 7.74 -10.92
C GLY A 202 -3.09 7.00 -10.91
N ILE A 203 -3.06 5.76 -10.43
CA ILE A 203 -4.27 4.98 -10.17
C ILE A 203 -4.77 5.38 -8.79
N ASP A 204 -6.01 5.84 -8.73
CA ASP A 204 -6.72 6.10 -7.48
C ASP A 204 -7.17 4.77 -6.88
N GLU A 205 -6.53 4.38 -5.78
CA GLU A 205 -6.72 3.10 -5.09
C GLU A 205 -8.16 2.95 -4.57
N ASP A 206 -8.75 4.02 -4.05
CA ASP A 206 -10.12 4.02 -3.54
C ASP A 206 -11.14 3.81 -4.67
N ILE A 207 -10.94 4.48 -5.81
CA ILE A 207 -11.79 4.26 -6.99
C ILE A 207 -11.60 2.83 -7.49
N ARG A 208 -10.38 2.31 -7.51
CA ARG A 208 -10.09 0.95 -7.97
C ARG A 208 -10.83 -0.09 -7.12
N ASP A 209 -10.77 0.02 -5.80
CA ASP A 209 -11.42 -0.91 -4.88
C ASP A 209 -12.95 -0.79 -4.92
N ARG A 210 -13.47 0.43 -5.08
CA ARG A 210 -14.90 0.68 -5.30
C ARG A 210 -15.39 0.03 -6.59
N LEU A 211 -14.66 0.20 -7.70
CA LEU A 211 -15.00 -0.41 -8.99
C LEU A 211 -14.95 -1.94 -8.93
N ARG A 212 -13.95 -2.51 -8.25
CA ARG A 212 -13.85 -3.95 -8.02
C ARG A 212 -15.04 -4.48 -7.23
N SER A 213 -15.39 -3.80 -6.14
CA SER A 213 -16.55 -4.14 -5.31
C SER A 213 -17.85 -4.10 -6.12
N LYS A 214 -18.03 -3.05 -6.94
CA LYS A 214 -19.20 -2.91 -7.80
C LYS A 214 -19.29 -4.00 -8.85
N LEU A 215 -18.16 -4.39 -9.45
CA LEU A 215 -18.10 -5.48 -10.41
C LEU A 215 -18.58 -6.79 -9.77
N MET A 216 -18.08 -7.15 -8.59
CA MET A 216 -18.50 -8.36 -7.89
C MET A 216 -20.01 -8.38 -7.63
N GLN A 217 -20.57 -7.25 -7.18
CA GLN A 217 -22.02 -7.12 -6.99
C GLN A 217 -22.81 -7.24 -8.30
N ALA A 218 -22.33 -6.60 -9.37
CA ALA A 218 -22.99 -6.63 -10.67
C ALA A 218 -23.03 -8.05 -11.24
N VAL A 219 -21.93 -8.80 -11.11
CA VAL A 219 -21.84 -10.19 -11.61
C VAL A 219 -22.92 -11.08 -10.98
N LEU A 220 -23.19 -10.94 -9.69
CA LEU A 220 -24.25 -11.70 -9.00
C LEU A 220 -25.67 -11.33 -9.44
N ILE A 221 -25.86 -10.14 -10.01
CA ILE A 221 -27.17 -9.63 -10.49
C ILE A 221 -27.41 -10.05 -11.95
N PHE A 222 -26.38 -10.43 -12.69
CA PHE A 222 -26.50 -10.77 -14.10
C PHE A 222 -27.38 -12.00 -14.31
N LYS A 223 -28.47 -11.83 -15.06
CA LYS A 223 -29.40 -12.91 -15.43
C LYS A 223 -28.97 -13.53 -16.75
N ILE A 224 -28.79 -14.85 -16.73
CA ILE A 224 -28.46 -15.68 -17.89
C ILE A 224 -29.73 -15.99 -18.66
#